data_AF-A0A811QZZ6-F1
#
_entry.id   AF-A0A811QZZ6-F1
#
_cell.length_a   1.000
_cell.length_b   1.000
_cell.length_c   1.000
_cell.angle_alpha   90.00
_cell.angle_beta   90.00
_cell.angle_gamma   90.00
#
_symmetry.space_group_name_H-M   'P 1'
#
loop_
_entity.id
_entity.type
_entity.pdbx_description
1 polymer ?
#
loop_
_entity_poly.entity_id
_entity_poly.type
_entity_poly.pdbx_seq_one_letter_code
_entity_poly.pdbx_strand_id
1 'polypeptide(L)'
;MASPSPPSPARASGRRVPPPCWTTDETLALARAYTARRLAVGREHLTSADWAAVAAAAPSKTARQCRHKVEKLRRRLRSNRRRPCPLLDSIDLLDGPSPPFFSKSQSRSTSLSSSPPPAAVSPPSPPSPPASPPRKRRRDDAGDEDGVSDVVGALRAIGEGFLRAEERRMEAARETQRMRMEMALRHLDAQRRLMDALVGRIVDALD
;
A
#
# COMPACT_ATOMS: atom_id res chain seq x y z
N MET A 1 14.92 53.83 -67.47
CA MET A 1 14.00 53.96 -66.31
C MET A 1 13.87 52.58 -65.68
N ALA A 2 14.49 52.36 -64.52
CA ALA A 2 14.44 51.07 -63.82
C ALA A 2 13.42 51.18 -62.68
N SER A 3 12.38 50.34 -62.71
CA SER A 3 11.37 50.24 -61.65
C SER A 3 11.93 49.49 -60.43
N PRO A 4 11.65 49.91 -59.18
CA PRO A 4 12.01 49.16 -58.00
C PRO A 4 11.01 48.04 -57.71
N SER A 5 11.52 46.89 -57.30
CA SER A 5 10.80 45.70 -56.84
C SER A 5 10.17 45.89 -55.44
N PRO A 6 9.08 45.17 -55.12
CA PRO A 6 8.38 45.32 -53.84
C PRO A 6 9.16 44.68 -52.67
N PRO A 7 8.99 45.18 -51.42
CA PRO A 7 9.66 44.62 -50.26
C PRO A 7 9.02 43.29 -49.84
N SER A 8 9.87 42.26 -49.71
CA SER A 8 9.52 40.98 -49.09
C SER A 8 8.93 41.18 -47.69
N PRO A 9 7.87 40.45 -47.29
CA PRO A 9 7.35 40.53 -45.94
C PRO A 9 8.40 40.00 -44.96
N ALA A 10 8.78 40.87 -44.03
CA ALA A 10 9.60 40.54 -42.88
C ALA A 10 8.98 39.33 -42.16
N ARG A 11 9.64 38.17 -42.26
CA ARG A 11 9.34 37.01 -41.42
C ARG A 11 9.54 37.47 -39.98
N ALA A 12 8.45 37.56 -39.23
CA ALA A 12 8.50 37.77 -37.80
C ALA A 12 9.38 36.68 -37.19
N SER A 13 10.58 37.07 -36.76
CA SER A 13 11.50 36.24 -36.00
C SER A 13 10.90 36.05 -34.59
N GLY A 14 9.90 35.18 -34.50
CA GLY A 14 9.45 34.62 -33.24
C GLY A 14 10.64 33.93 -32.57
N ARG A 15 11.08 34.47 -31.44
CA ARG A 15 12.18 33.96 -30.60
C ARG A 15 12.05 32.45 -30.45
N ARG A 16 12.93 31.70 -31.10
CA ARG A 16 13.05 30.23 -30.94
C ARG A 16 13.67 29.94 -29.58
N VAL A 17 12.87 29.46 -28.64
CA VAL A 17 13.35 28.82 -27.41
C VAL A 17 13.81 27.39 -27.76
N PRO A 18 14.95 26.88 -27.24
CA PRO A 18 15.46 25.55 -27.58
C PRO A 18 14.59 24.42 -26.95
N PRO A 19 14.51 23.22 -27.58
CA PRO A 19 13.62 22.13 -27.17
C PRO A 19 14.17 21.37 -25.94
N PRO A 20 13.37 20.62 -25.14
CA PRO A 20 11.97 20.21 -25.31
C PRO A 20 11.11 20.75 -24.15
N CYS A 21 10.60 21.97 -24.27
CA CYS A 21 9.55 22.43 -23.36
C CYS A 21 8.28 21.64 -23.71
N TRP A 22 8.01 20.60 -22.92
CA TRP A 22 6.67 20.03 -22.88
C TRP A 22 5.72 21.15 -22.52
N THR A 23 4.89 21.58 -23.47
CA THR A 23 3.89 22.59 -23.19
C THR A 23 2.81 21.98 -22.29
N THR A 24 2.06 22.83 -21.60
CA THR A 24 0.95 22.38 -20.77
C THR A 24 -0.09 21.64 -21.62
N ASP A 25 -0.43 22.19 -22.78
CA ASP A 25 -1.36 21.59 -23.74
C ASP A 25 -0.85 20.24 -24.27
N GLU A 26 0.41 20.15 -24.71
CA GLU A 26 1.02 18.88 -25.13
C GLU A 26 1.02 17.84 -24.00
N THR A 27 1.24 18.27 -22.75
CA THR A 27 1.24 17.39 -21.59
C THR A 27 -0.18 16.89 -21.26
N LEU A 28 -1.20 17.74 -21.41
CA LEU A 28 -2.61 17.38 -21.23
C LEU A 28 -3.09 16.44 -22.34
N ALA A 29 -2.78 16.74 -23.59
CA ALA A 29 -3.06 15.88 -24.73
C ALA A 29 -2.41 14.50 -24.57
N LEU A 30 -1.15 14.46 -24.15
CA LEU A 30 -0.45 13.21 -23.83
C LEU A 30 -1.14 12.44 -22.71
N ALA A 31 -1.52 13.11 -21.61
CA ALA A 31 -2.17 12.47 -20.48
C ALA A 31 -3.51 11.82 -20.90
N ARG A 32 -4.33 12.55 -21.67
CA ARG A 32 -5.62 12.05 -22.20
C ARG A 32 -5.43 10.88 -23.16
N ALA A 33 -4.51 10.99 -24.11
CA ALA A 33 -4.22 9.92 -25.06
C ALA A 33 -3.70 8.66 -24.37
N TYR A 34 -2.85 8.84 -23.35
CA TYR A 34 -2.35 7.75 -22.53
C TYR A 34 -3.44 7.05 -21.71
N THR A 35 -4.33 7.80 -21.05
CA THR A 35 -5.44 7.21 -20.28
C THR A 35 -6.41 6.48 -21.21
N ALA A 36 -6.77 7.08 -22.35
CA ALA A 36 -7.63 6.44 -23.34
C ALA A 36 -7.02 5.14 -23.88
N ARG A 37 -5.73 5.14 -24.22
CA ARG A 37 -5.03 3.93 -24.68
C ARG A 37 -4.95 2.85 -23.60
N ARG A 38 -4.65 3.22 -22.35
CA ARG A 38 -4.60 2.28 -21.23
C ARG A 38 -5.95 1.60 -21.00
N LEU A 39 -7.03 2.38 -21.00
CA LEU A 39 -8.40 1.87 -20.83
C LEU A 39 -8.81 0.97 -22.00
N ALA A 40 -8.52 1.37 -23.25
CA ALA A 40 -8.86 0.58 -24.43
C ALA A 40 -8.14 -0.77 -24.50
N VAL A 41 -6.91 -0.84 -24.01
CA VAL A 41 -6.09 -2.05 -24.05
C VAL A 41 -6.37 -2.98 -22.84
N GLY A 42 -6.85 -2.43 -21.72
CA GLY A 42 -7.21 -3.20 -20.52
C GLY A 42 -6.04 -3.89 -19.83
N ARG A 43 -4.79 -3.51 -20.15
CA ARG A 43 -3.57 -4.10 -19.58
C ARG A 43 -2.64 -3.06 -18.98
N GLU A 44 -1.87 -3.50 -17.98
CA GLU A 44 -0.94 -2.67 -17.19
C GLU A 44 0.19 -2.01 -18.03
N HIS A 45 0.59 -2.65 -19.14
CA HIS A 45 1.75 -2.26 -19.95
C HIS A 45 1.39 -2.06 -21.43
N LEU A 46 1.68 -0.87 -21.96
CA LEU A 46 1.50 -0.53 -23.38
C LEU A 46 2.66 -1.11 -24.22
N THR A 47 2.35 -1.67 -25.40
CA THR A 47 3.37 -2.11 -26.38
C THR A 47 3.99 -0.92 -27.11
N SER A 48 5.04 -1.17 -27.90
CA SER A 48 5.64 -0.16 -28.78
C SER A 48 4.60 0.47 -29.74
N ALA A 49 3.71 -0.34 -30.31
CA ALA A 49 2.64 0.13 -31.18
C ALA A 49 1.64 1.04 -30.45
N ASP A 50 1.25 0.68 -29.22
CA ASP A 50 0.38 1.52 -28.39
C ASP A 50 1.03 2.87 -28.09
N TRP A 51 2.34 2.88 -27.80
CA TRP A 51 3.10 4.10 -27.56
C TRP A 51 3.25 4.98 -28.80
N ALA A 52 3.33 4.39 -30.01
CA ALA A 52 3.29 5.14 -31.26
C ALA A 52 1.92 5.84 -31.43
N ALA A 53 0.82 5.14 -31.12
CA ALA A 53 -0.52 5.74 -31.15
C ALA A 53 -0.69 6.86 -30.10
N VAL A 54 -0.09 6.72 -28.91
CA VAL A 54 -0.06 7.79 -27.89
C VAL A 54 0.78 8.99 -28.37
N ALA A 55 1.87 8.75 -29.10
CA ALA A 55 2.73 9.81 -29.62
C ALA A 55 2.06 10.68 -30.68
N ALA A 56 1.04 10.18 -31.38
CA ALA A 56 0.26 10.98 -32.33
C ALA A 56 -0.39 12.22 -31.68
N ALA A 57 -0.66 12.18 -30.37
CA ALA A 57 -1.20 13.32 -29.62
C ALA A 57 -0.13 14.37 -29.22
N ALA A 58 1.15 14.05 -29.40
CA ALA A 58 2.27 14.94 -29.11
C ALA A 58 3.22 14.95 -30.31
N PRO A 59 2.82 15.56 -31.45
CA PRO A 59 3.53 15.44 -32.73
C PRO A 59 4.95 16.01 -32.69
N SER A 60 5.26 16.88 -31.73
CA SER A 60 6.59 17.43 -31.51
C SER A 60 7.53 16.50 -30.74
N LYS A 61 7.06 15.31 -30.32
CA LYS A 61 7.76 14.37 -29.42
C LYS A 61 7.72 12.94 -29.96
N THR A 62 8.78 12.18 -29.70
CA THR A 62 8.83 10.76 -30.09
C THR A 62 8.11 9.87 -29.09
N ALA A 63 7.69 8.66 -29.52
CA ALA A 63 7.06 7.68 -28.64
C ALA A 63 7.87 7.38 -27.37
N ARG A 64 9.20 7.34 -27.48
CA ARG A 64 10.10 7.18 -26.33
C ARG A 64 10.06 8.38 -25.38
N GLN A 65 10.03 9.61 -25.90
CA GLN A 65 9.90 10.82 -25.09
C GLN A 65 8.54 10.88 -24.38
N CYS A 66 7.46 10.51 -25.08
CA CYS A 66 6.12 10.38 -24.54
C CYS A 66 6.06 9.37 -23.38
N ARG A 67 6.62 8.18 -23.58
CA ARG A 67 6.74 7.16 -22.54
C ARG A 67 7.47 7.67 -21.30
N HIS A 68 8.65 8.28 -21.49
CA HIS A 68 9.44 8.80 -20.39
C HIS A 68 8.72 9.93 -19.63
N LYS A 69 8.02 10.80 -20.34
CA LYS A 69 7.20 11.87 -19.74
C LYS A 69 6.05 11.30 -18.91
N VAL A 70 5.30 10.33 -19.43
CA VAL A 70 4.23 9.65 -18.69
C VAL A 70 4.79 8.93 -17.46
N GLU A 71 5.93 8.25 -17.57
CA GLU A 71 6.61 7.63 -16.43
C GLU A 71 7.02 8.65 -15.36
N LYS A 72 7.47 9.84 -15.77
CA LYS A 72 7.79 10.93 -14.84
C LYS A 72 6.52 11.51 -14.19
N LEU A 73 5.43 11.69 -14.94
CA LEU A 73 4.14 12.12 -14.39
C LEU A 73 3.58 11.11 -13.37
N ARG A 74 3.58 9.82 -13.72
CA ARG A 74 3.16 8.74 -12.81
C ARG A 74 4.00 8.68 -11.54
N ARG A 75 5.32 8.90 -11.64
CA ARG A 75 6.19 8.96 -10.46
C ARG A 75 5.86 10.17 -9.58
N ARG A 76 5.72 11.37 -10.16
CA ARG A 76 5.33 12.58 -9.40
C ARG A 76 3.99 12.41 -8.71
N LEU A 77 2.99 11.83 -9.38
CA LEU A 77 1.69 11.53 -8.77
C LEU A 77 1.82 10.53 -7.62
N ARG A 78 2.54 9.41 -7.82
CA ARG A 78 2.79 8.44 -6.75
C ARG A 78 3.54 9.05 -5.55
N SER A 79 4.49 9.94 -5.79
CA SER A 79 5.20 10.67 -4.72
C SER A 79 4.34 11.74 -4.06
N ASN A 80 3.47 12.41 -4.82
CA ASN A 80 2.54 13.40 -4.28
C ASN A 80 1.41 12.73 -3.48
N ARG A 81 1.04 11.49 -3.82
CA ARG A 81 0.14 10.64 -3.01
C ARG A 81 0.77 10.18 -1.69
N ARG A 82 2.11 10.12 -1.60
CA ARG A 82 2.81 9.90 -0.33
C ARG A 82 2.86 11.17 0.54
N ARG A 83 2.39 12.31 0.05
CA ARG A 83 1.94 13.43 0.88
C ARG A 83 0.44 13.25 1.13
N PRO A 84 -0.06 13.39 2.36
CA PRO A 84 -1.47 13.16 2.65
C PRO A 84 -2.34 14.08 1.78
N CYS A 85 -3.02 13.49 0.79
CA CYS A 85 -3.95 14.18 -0.11
C CYS A 85 -5.29 13.44 0.00
N PRO A 86 -6.17 13.86 0.93
CA PRO A 86 -7.34 13.07 1.34
C PRO A 86 -8.36 12.80 0.22
N LEU A 87 -8.25 13.48 -0.92
CA LEU A 87 -9.16 13.31 -2.07
C LEU A 87 -8.78 12.11 -2.97
N LEU A 88 -7.49 11.75 -3.07
CA LEU A 88 -7.02 10.70 -3.99
C LEU A 88 -6.88 9.31 -3.35
N ASP A 89 -6.91 9.22 -2.02
CA ASP A 89 -6.81 7.94 -1.30
C ASP A 89 -8.05 7.05 -1.48
N SER A 90 -9.22 7.65 -1.73
CA SER A 90 -10.48 6.95 -1.96
C SER A 90 -10.50 6.11 -3.24
N ILE A 91 -9.72 6.50 -4.26
CA ILE A 91 -9.70 5.82 -5.58
C ILE A 91 -8.79 4.58 -5.56
N ASP A 92 -7.70 4.59 -4.78
CA ASP A 92 -6.77 3.43 -4.68
C ASP A 92 -7.25 2.35 -3.68
N LEU A 93 -8.23 2.68 -2.82
CA LEU A 93 -8.84 1.71 -1.93
C LEU A 93 -9.72 0.69 -2.68
N LEU A 94 -10.10 0.99 -3.92
CA LEU A 94 -10.84 0.09 -4.81
C LEU A 94 -9.95 -0.74 -5.75
N ASP A 95 -8.63 -0.46 -5.86
CA ASP A 95 -7.74 -1.07 -6.88
C ASP A 95 -6.43 -1.68 -6.31
N GLY A 96 -6.26 -1.78 -4.98
CA GLY A 96 -5.04 -2.27 -4.34
C GLY A 96 -5.11 -3.73 -3.86
N PRO A 97 -4.08 -4.57 -4.09
CA PRO A 97 -4.06 -5.97 -3.69
C PRO A 97 -4.02 -6.12 -2.16
N SER A 98 -4.59 -7.23 -1.68
CA SER A 98 -4.60 -7.66 -0.28
C SER A 98 -3.29 -7.35 0.46
N PRO A 99 -3.34 -6.93 1.73
CA PRO A 99 -2.14 -6.64 2.51
C PRO A 99 -1.21 -7.86 2.52
N PRO A 100 0.13 -7.67 2.57
CA PRO A 100 1.06 -8.78 2.64
C PRO A 100 0.84 -9.50 3.96
N PHE A 101 0.11 -10.61 3.87
CA PHE A 101 0.04 -11.61 4.92
C PHE A 101 1.46 -12.16 5.10
N PHE A 102 1.92 -12.22 6.35
CA PHE A 102 3.12 -12.92 6.80
C PHE A 102 4.48 -12.24 6.52
N SER A 103 4.80 -11.17 7.26
CA SER A 103 6.20 -10.87 7.57
C SER A 103 6.67 -11.86 8.64
N LYS A 104 7.38 -12.88 8.18
CA LYS A 104 8.08 -13.90 8.95
C LYS A 104 8.96 -13.22 10.00
N SER A 105 8.59 -13.33 11.27
CA SER A 105 9.47 -12.93 12.36
C SER A 105 10.77 -13.71 12.27
N GLN A 106 11.84 -12.98 12.44
CA GLN A 106 13.21 -13.34 12.17
C GLN A 106 13.69 -14.40 13.18
N SER A 107 13.73 -15.67 12.78
CA SER A 107 14.49 -16.70 13.49
C SER A 107 15.98 -16.43 13.30
N ARG A 108 16.57 -15.57 14.14
CA ARG A 108 18.01 -15.66 14.43
C ARG A 108 18.19 -16.79 15.41
N SER A 109 18.85 -17.86 14.99
CA SER A 109 19.83 -18.62 15.77
C SER A 109 20.45 -19.69 14.87
N THR A 110 21.51 -19.29 14.19
CA THR A 110 22.55 -20.19 13.68
C THR A 110 23.20 -20.90 14.87
N SER A 111 23.38 -22.20 14.71
CA SER A 111 23.98 -23.13 15.66
C SER A 111 25.48 -22.91 15.90
N LEU A 112 25.92 -23.38 17.07
CA LEU A 112 27.28 -23.76 17.51
C LEU A 112 28.19 -22.64 18.08
N SER A 113 28.43 -22.68 19.40
CA SER A 113 29.79 -22.74 20.01
C SER A 113 29.79 -22.36 21.51
N SER A 114 30.16 -23.35 22.34
CA SER A 114 30.95 -23.33 23.59
C SER A 114 30.74 -22.30 24.72
N SER A 115 30.56 -22.89 25.92
CA SER A 115 30.97 -22.47 27.28
C SER A 115 29.99 -21.69 28.19
N PRO A 116 29.95 -22.02 29.51
CA PRO A 116 28.95 -21.53 30.46
C PRO A 116 29.37 -20.22 31.17
N PRO A 117 28.42 -19.37 31.61
CA PRO A 117 28.72 -18.23 32.48
C PRO A 117 28.78 -18.63 33.97
N PRO A 118 29.51 -17.87 34.81
CA PRO A 118 29.84 -18.23 36.18
C PRO A 118 28.75 -17.90 37.21
N ALA A 119 28.93 -18.52 38.37
CA ALA A 119 28.09 -18.55 39.55
C ALA A 119 27.63 -17.18 40.10
N ALA A 120 26.35 -17.11 40.48
CA ALA A 120 25.81 -16.08 41.36
C ALA A 120 24.86 -16.73 42.40
N VAL A 121 25.48 -17.14 43.50
CA VAL A 121 25.04 -17.08 44.91
C VAL A 121 23.53 -17.17 45.23
N SER A 122 23.11 -18.32 45.77
CA SER A 122 21.84 -18.50 46.50
C SER A 122 21.96 -18.07 47.97
N PRO A 123 20.93 -17.49 48.61
CA PRO A 123 20.90 -17.23 50.06
C PRO A 123 20.67 -18.51 50.91
N PRO A 124 21.03 -18.52 52.21
CA PRO A 124 21.22 -19.73 53.00
C PRO A 124 19.92 -20.33 53.60
N SER A 125 19.92 -21.66 53.73
CA SER A 125 18.88 -22.49 54.33
C SER A 125 18.90 -22.45 55.88
N PRO A 126 17.74 -22.56 56.58
CA PRO A 126 17.68 -22.80 58.02
C PRO A 126 17.88 -24.29 58.40
N PRO A 127 18.26 -24.60 59.66
CA PRO A 127 18.73 -25.93 60.08
C PRO A 127 17.61 -26.96 60.31
N SER A 128 17.95 -28.23 60.07
CA SER A 128 17.10 -29.42 60.17
C SER A 128 16.84 -29.88 61.62
N PRO A 129 15.67 -30.50 61.93
CA PRO A 129 15.50 -31.33 63.12
C PRO A 129 15.99 -32.78 62.90
N PRO A 130 16.30 -33.53 63.99
CA PRO A 130 17.03 -34.80 63.93
C PRO A 130 16.19 -36.04 63.59
N ALA A 131 16.92 -37.08 63.20
CA ALA A 131 16.54 -38.33 62.55
C ALA A 131 15.75 -39.34 63.39
N SER A 132 15.03 -40.25 62.70
CA SER A 132 15.02 -41.73 62.84
C SER A 132 13.92 -42.38 61.97
N PRO A 133 13.89 -43.71 61.69
CA PRO A 133 14.90 -44.62 61.14
C PRO A 133 14.35 -45.37 59.87
N PRO A 134 15.07 -46.31 59.23
CA PRO A 134 14.88 -46.65 57.81
C PRO A 134 13.79 -47.70 57.61
N ARG A 135 12.87 -47.46 56.67
CA ARG A 135 12.00 -48.54 56.17
C ARG A 135 11.88 -48.51 54.65
N LYS A 136 12.54 -49.51 54.08
CA LYS A 136 12.07 -50.37 52.99
C LYS A 136 11.75 -49.64 51.68
N ARG A 137 12.73 -49.70 50.78
CA ARG A 137 12.57 -49.65 49.32
C ARG A 137 11.20 -50.19 48.92
N ARG A 138 10.30 -49.29 48.50
CA ARG A 138 9.23 -49.64 47.58
C ARG A 138 9.32 -48.65 46.43
N ARG A 139 9.50 -49.23 45.26
CA ARG A 139 9.52 -48.58 43.96
C ARG A 139 8.08 -48.17 43.71
N ASP A 140 7.74 -46.92 43.99
CA ASP A 140 6.45 -46.36 43.60
C ASP A 140 6.62 -45.72 42.22
N ASP A 141 6.51 -46.61 41.24
CA ASP A 141 6.19 -46.36 39.84
C ASP A 141 4.66 -46.17 39.80
N ALA A 142 4.17 -44.93 39.92
CA ALA A 142 2.76 -44.58 39.74
C ALA A 142 2.58 -43.05 39.75
N GLY A 143 2.43 -42.44 38.56
CA GLY A 143 2.05 -41.04 38.45
C GLY A 143 2.01 -40.47 37.02
N ASP A 144 1.74 -41.29 36.00
CA ASP A 144 1.66 -40.85 34.59
C ASP A 144 0.25 -40.31 34.20
N GLU A 145 -0.75 -40.43 35.07
CA GLU A 145 -2.14 -40.03 34.77
C GLU A 145 -2.37 -38.50 34.93
N ASP A 146 -1.73 -37.87 35.92
CA ASP A 146 -1.89 -36.43 36.21
C ASP A 146 -1.19 -35.54 35.16
N GLY A 147 -0.03 -35.97 34.66
CA GLY A 147 0.69 -35.25 33.61
C GLY A 147 -0.04 -35.30 32.25
N VAL A 148 -0.70 -36.41 31.93
CA VAL A 148 -1.49 -36.54 30.71
C VAL A 148 -2.75 -35.67 30.78
N SER A 149 -3.40 -35.60 31.95
CA SER A 149 -4.56 -34.72 32.17
C SER A 149 -4.19 -33.23 32.01
N ASP A 150 -3.04 -32.80 32.53
CA ASP A 150 -2.55 -31.42 32.39
C ASP A 150 -2.25 -31.06 30.92
N VAL A 151 -1.63 -31.98 30.18
CA VAL A 151 -1.37 -31.80 28.73
C VAL A 151 -2.66 -31.70 27.93
N VAL A 152 -3.67 -32.53 28.23
CA VAL A 152 -4.99 -32.45 27.59
C VAL A 152 -5.70 -31.14 27.93
N GLY A 153 -5.58 -30.67 29.17
CA GLY A 153 -6.07 -29.36 29.61
C GLY A 153 -5.40 -28.20 28.86
N ALA A 154 -4.08 -28.24 28.73
CA ALA A 154 -3.30 -27.26 27.97
C ALA A 154 -3.70 -27.26 26.48
N LEU A 155 -3.89 -28.43 25.87
CA LEU A 155 -4.32 -28.54 24.47
C LEU A 155 -5.70 -27.92 24.24
N ARG A 156 -6.63 -28.14 25.18
CA ARG A 156 -7.97 -27.52 25.16
C ARG A 156 -7.88 -26.00 25.29
N ALA A 157 -7.08 -25.50 26.24
CA ALA A 157 -6.89 -24.06 26.44
C ALA A 157 -6.29 -23.38 25.20
N ILE A 158 -5.34 -24.05 24.52
CA ILE A 158 -4.77 -23.58 23.26
C ILE A 158 -5.84 -23.55 22.16
N GLY A 159 -6.65 -24.59 22.03
CA GLY A 159 -7.75 -24.65 21.06
C GLY A 159 -8.80 -23.55 21.26
N GLU A 160 -9.20 -23.31 22.51
CA GLU A 160 -10.11 -22.21 22.86
C GLU A 160 -9.49 -20.83 22.61
N GLY A 161 -8.20 -20.67 22.91
CA GLY A 161 -7.47 -19.44 22.61
C GLY A 161 -7.41 -19.15 21.12
N PHE A 162 -7.21 -20.18 20.30
CA PHE A 162 -7.19 -20.07 18.84
C PHE A 162 -8.55 -19.66 18.27
N LEU A 163 -9.65 -20.32 18.69
CA LEU A 163 -11.00 -19.97 18.22
C LEU A 163 -11.39 -18.53 18.57
N ARG A 164 -11.09 -18.10 19.81
CA ARG A 164 -11.30 -16.70 20.23
C ARG A 164 -10.42 -15.71 19.44
N ALA A 165 -9.23 -16.13 18.99
CA ALA A 165 -8.36 -15.29 18.17
C ALA A 165 -8.89 -15.18 16.73
N GLU A 166 -9.38 -16.28 16.17
CA GLU A 166 -9.97 -16.32 14.83
C GLU A 166 -11.28 -15.52 14.75
N GLU A 167 -12.15 -15.62 15.78
CA GLU A 167 -13.37 -14.82 15.87
C GLU A 167 -13.06 -13.31 15.83
N ARG A 168 -12.13 -12.85 16.68
CA ARG A 168 -11.72 -11.44 16.70
C ARG A 168 -11.08 -10.98 15.39
N ARG A 169 -10.30 -11.83 14.74
CA ARG A 169 -9.71 -11.52 13.42
C ARG A 169 -10.80 -11.34 12.37
N MET A 170 -11.81 -12.20 12.38
CA MET A 170 -12.92 -12.15 11.44
C MET A 170 -13.81 -10.91 11.68
N GLU A 171 -14.05 -10.56 12.94
CA GLU A 171 -14.77 -9.34 13.33
C GLU A 171 -14.03 -8.08 12.90
N ALA A 172 -12.73 -7.98 13.23
CA ALA A 172 -11.91 -6.84 12.83
C ALA A 172 -11.84 -6.69 11.31
N ALA A 173 -11.74 -7.79 10.56
CA ALA A 173 -11.75 -7.76 9.10
C ALA A 173 -13.07 -7.18 8.55
N ARG A 174 -14.22 -7.61 9.09
CA ARG A 174 -15.54 -7.09 8.70
C ARG A 174 -15.73 -5.64 9.09
N GLU A 175 -15.32 -5.26 10.30
CA GLU A 175 -15.41 -3.90 10.78
C GLU A 175 -14.58 -2.95 9.91
N THR A 176 -13.37 -3.38 9.53
CA THR A 176 -12.55 -2.59 8.60
C THR A 176 -13.23 -2.42 7.25
N GLN A 177 -13.84 -3.48 6.69
CA GLN A 177 -14.61 -3.35 5.44
C GLN A 177 -15.81 -2.41 5.58
N ARG A 178 -16.53 -2.47 6.71
CA ARG A 178 -17.65 -1.55 7.00
C ARG A 178 -17.18 -0.11 7.06
N MET A 179 -16.12 0.18 7.81
CA MET A 179 -15.54 1.53 7.89
C MET A 179 -15.10 2.03 6.51
N ARG A 180 -14.48 1.18 5.68
CA ARG A 180 -14.11 1.55 4.31
C ARG A 180 -15.32 1.91 3.46
N MET A 181 -16.38 1.09 3.50
CA MET A 181 -17.61 1.33 2.75
C MET A 181 -18.32 2.60 3.23
N GLU A 182 -18.40 2.81 4.54
CA GLU A 182 -19.01 3.99 5.13
C GLU A 182 -18.26 5.27 4.75
N MET A 183 -16.93 5.26 4.80
CA MET A 183 -16.12 6.40 4.38
C MET A 183 -16.25 6.68 2.88
N ALA A 184 -16.36 5.63 2.06
CA ALA A 184 -16.64 5.78 0.62
C ALA A 184 -18.01 6.41 0.37
N LEU A 185 -19.06 5.96 1.08
CA LEU A 185 -20.40 6.55 1.00
C LEU A 185 -20.38 8.03 1.41
N ARG A 186 -19.78 8.34 2.57
CA ARG A 186 -19.65 9.73 3.06
C ARG A 186 -18.92 10.62 2.06
N HIS A 187 -17.93 10.09 1.36
CA HIS A 187 -17.21 10.82 0.32
C HIS A 187 -18.11 11.16 -0.87
N LEU A 188 -18.86 10.18 -1.37
CA LEU A 188 -19.81 10.39 -2.48
C LEU A 188 -20.94 11.34 -2.07
N ASP A 189 -21.48 11.22 -0.86
CA ASP A 189 -22.50 12.12 -0.33
C ASP A 189 -21.98 13.55 -0.22
N ALA A 190 -20.73 13.75 0.23
CA ALA A 190 -20.12 15.07 0.27
C ALA A 190 -19.96 15.68 -1.13
N GLN A 191 -19.54 14.88 -2.12
CA GLN A 191 -19.47 15.32 -3.52
C GLN A 191 -20.84 15.71 -4.06
N ARG A 192 -21.86 14.90 -3.77
CA ARG A 192 -23.24 15.19 -4.18
C ARG A 192 -23.74 16.50 -3.58
N ARG A 193 -23.54 16.71 -2.27
CA ARG A 193 -23.93 17.98 -1.61
C ARG A 193 -23.25 19.21 -2.23
N LEU A 194 -21.97 19.09 -2.60
CA LEU A 194 -21.27 20.19 -3.29
C LEU A 194 -21.86 20.47 -4.66
N MET A 195 -22.18 19.43 -5.42
CA MET A 195 -22.84 19.55 -6.72
C MET A 195 -24.25 20.15 -6.60
N ASP A 196 -25.05 19.67 -5.66
CA ASP A 196 -26.40 20.17 -5.41
C ASP A 196 -26.36 21.66 -5.00
N ALA A 197 -25.39 22.06 -4.15
CA ALA A 197 -25.19 23.45 -3.77
C ALA A 197 -24.76 24.35 -4.94
N LEU A 198 -23.92 23.83 -5.85
CA LEU A 198 -23.55 24.56 -7.07
C LEU A 198 -24.76 24.76 -7.98
N VAL A 199 -25.53 23.69 -8.22
CA VAL A 199 -26.74 23.74 -9.04
C VAL A 199 -27.75 24.72 -8.45
N GLY A 200 -27.98 24.68 -7.14
CA GLY A 200 -28.84 25.64 -6.44
C GLY A 200 -28.45 27.09 -6.72
N ARG A 201 -27.16 27.43 -6.56
CA ARG A 201 -26.67 28.79 -6.85
C ARG A 201 -26.82 29.21 -8.31
N ILE A 202 -26.75 28.27 -9.25
CA ILE A 202 -26.96 28.57 -10.67
C ILE A 202 -28.42 28.87 -10.93
N VAL A 203 -29.33 28.07 -10.37
CA VAL A 203 -30.78 28.29 -10.49
C VAL A 203 -31.16 29.62 -9.85
N ASP A 204 -30.68 29.90 -8.64
CA ASP A 204 -30.91 31.16 -7.92
C ASP A 204 -30.35 32.40 -8.64
N ALA A 205 -29.37 32.23 -9.53
CA ALA A 205 -28.79 33.32 -10.32
C ALA A 205 -29.48 33.51 -11.68
N LEU A 206 -30.38 32.59 -12.05
CA LEU A 206 -31.16 32.64 -13.29
C LEU A 206 -32.60 33.12 -13.07
N ASP A 207 -33.12 33.02 -11.84
CA ASP A 207 -34.30 33.74 -11.34
C ASP A 207 -33.93 35.17 -10.89
#